data_AF-L8FW98-F1
#
_entry.id   AF-L8FW98-F1
#
_cell.length_a   1.000
_cell.length_b   1.000
_cell.length_c   1.000
_cell.angle_alpha   90.00
_cell.angle_beta   90.00
_cell.angle_gamma   90.00
#
_symmetry.space_group_name_H-M   'P 1'
#
loop_
_entity.id
_entity.type
_entity.pdbx_description
1 polymer ?
#
loop_
_entity_poly.entity_id
_entity_poly.type
_entity_poly.pdbx_seq_one_letter_code
_entity_poly.pdbx_strand_id
1 'polypeptide(L)'
;MKLSKDELLADIEQQGSTKKRPPKVAPPTKRGYKSILSLWQDFALRIDQPALVPSAGYMKSFFKMLAIEHKGMLGPRLSLNTLCPYVTRLATAYKHEHDIEIPQRVVGEVKDWIKTDLKDLLALSSKARPKPMADSQDLEVLIRYLWVEDKHSFRNQLDRVKLHFFLLCLAYTVSRPGAVVVSDSYRNSNEAMKYRDLKFHLTRDVEGGPPQMSLTVTFKLMKGDRDEEDEFVTITLWEDRAYPHLCPIMPFLTLAYEHDAFDIKPEELFCATLDRSVVEVPLKDEVLDMPLFRAADGTAAWTYAASYRALTALAYRAGYRCQVTSYAIRRGAANILEKSATWAETGILMGHKNAKVLQARYVNKHVGVDLQSLFHKRTAKTDRLRPLRSLAAEHFPGAPCDLRGTDLHQKLRKHPKYIERRQEWQDLKQSAASAALVKAAKTKMNVELARLRRVETKKLREDWIKTDGLRYLRMQRQDNAAQELSKELNDYTLPPWRATVTEMLFEASDQSQEGRLVLLRNLRDLSKVKFVRATCCPLHSKEIFSAIATEFIIHRNTSACISIVFAAENLLRTKSLLFAICMKFTHKYFF
;
A
#
# COMPACT_ATOMS: atom_id res chain seq x y z
N MET A 1 31.69 -2.44 39.13
CA MET A 1 32.80 -3.36 38.84
C MET A 1 33.83 -2.58 38.01
N LYS A 2 35.11 -2.57 38.38
CA LYS A 2 36.17 -1.89 37.63
C LYS A 2 37.17 -2.94 37.15
N LEU A 3 37.58 -2.87 35.88
CA LEU A 3 38.60 -3.75 35.32
C LEU A 3 39.96 -3.43 35.95
N SER A 4 40.73 -4.48 36.21
CA SER A 4 42.10 -4.40 36.70
C SER A 4 43.07 -3.96 35.59
N LYS A 5 44.25 -3.49 35.99
CA LYS A 5 45.30 -3.06 35.06
C LYS A 5 45.74 -4.20 34.12
N ASP A 6 45.82 -5.42 34.65
CA ASP A 6 46.29 -6.58 33.88
C ASP A 6 45.24 -7.04 32.86
N GLU A 7 43.95 -6.96 33.20
CA GLU A 7 42.85 -7.19 32.25
C GLU A 7 42.86 -6.16 31.12
N LEU A 8 43.12 -4.89 31.43
CA LEU A 8 43.22 -3.83 30.43
C LEU A 8 44.43 -4.02 29.50
N LEU A 9 45.59 -4.43 30.04
CA LEU A 9 46.79 -4.68 29.24
C LEU A 9 46.63 -5.92 28.34
N ALA A 10 46.01 -6.98 28.85
CA ALA A 10 45.68 -8.16 28.07
C ALA A 10 44.69 -7.86 26.93
N ASP A 11 43.70 -6.97 27.16
CA ASP A 11 42.75 -6.56 26.13
C ASP A 11 43.43 -5.74 25.02
N ILE A 12 44.39 -4.86 25.37
CA ILE A 12 45.18 -4.09 24.39
C ILE A 12 46.01 -5.02 23.50
N GLU A 13 46.68 -6.02 24.07
CA GLU A 13 47.46 -7.00 23.30
C GLU A 13 46.57 -7.85 22.37
N GLN A 14 45.38 -8.25 22.83
CA GLN A 14 44.41 -8.96 21.99
C GLN A 14 43.90 -8.07 20.84
N GLN A 15 43.62 -6.79 21.08
CA GLN A 15 43.13 -5.88 20.04
C GLN A 15 44.16 -5.61 18.93
N GLY A 16 45.46 -5.61 19.25
CA GLY A 16 46.55 -5.50 18.26
C GLY A 16 46.65 -6.69 17.29
N SER A 17 46.14 -7.86 17.69
CA SER A 17 46.16 -9.10 16.89
C SER A 17 44.85 -9.37 16.15
N THR A 18 43.72 -8.84 16.64
CA THR A 18 42.41 -9.13 16.02
C THR A 18 42.18 -8.38 14.71
N LYS A 19 42.02 -9.12 13.61
CA LYS A 19 41.35 -8.59 12.40
C LYS A 19 39.98 -8.03 12.83
N LYS A 20 39.69 -6.75 12.51
CA LYS A 20 38.37 -6.14 12.76
C LYS A 20 37.28 -7.08 12.27
N ARG A 21 36.38 -7.50 13.18
CA ARG A 21 35.20 -8.29 12.79
C ARG A 21 34.42 -7.50 11.75
N PRO A 22 34.06 -8.10 10.59
CA PRO A 22 33.28 -7.39 9.60
C PRO A 22 31.92 -7.01 10.21
N PRO A 23 31.43 -5.79 9.94
CA PRO A 23 30.15 -5.34 10.48
C PRO A 23 29.02 -6.28 10.04
N LYS A 24 28.05 -6.51 10.92
CA LYS A 24 26.88 -7.36 10.67
C LYS A 24 26.16 -6.89 9.40
N VAL A 25 26.19 -7.72 8.36
CA VAL A 25 25.53 -7.38 7.10
C VAL A 25 24.04 -7.65 7.19
N ALA A 26 23.22 -6.62 6.95
CA ALA A 26 21.77 -6.74 6.96
C ALA A 26 21.28 -7.82 5.95
N PRO A 27 20.23 -8.59 6.27
CA PRO A 27 19.68 -9.63 5.38
C PRO A 27 19.43 -9.22 3.91
N PRO A 28 18.92 -8.01 3.61
CA PRO A 28 18.70 -7.56 2.23
C PRO A 28 20.01 -7.43 1.45
N THR A 29 21.06 -6.96 2.12
CA THR A 29 22.39 -6.79 1.54
C THR A 29 23.02 -8.15 1.24
N LYS A 30 22.92 -9.12 2.18
CA LYS A 30 23.36 -10.51 1.98
C LYS A 30 22.68 -11.16 0.78
N ARG A 31 21.36 -11.01 0.60
CA ARG A 31 20.66 -11.52 -0.59
C ARG A 31 21.16 -10.87 -1.88
N GLY A 32 21.46 -9.58 -1.83
CA GLY A 32 22.09 -8.87 -2.95
C GLY A 32 23.47 -9.44 -3.30
N TYR A 33 24.30 -9.77 -2.30
CA TYR A 33 25.61 -10.38 -2.50
C TYR A 33 25.50 -11.75 -3.15
N LYS A 34 24.66 -12.64 -2.60
CA LYS A 34 24.39 -13.96 -3.18
C LYS A 34 23.96 -13.87 -4.64
N SER A 35 23.06 -12.96 -4.96
CA SER A 35 22.57 -12.78 -6.34
C SER A 35 23.65 -12.33 -7.31
N ILE A 36 24.51 -11.37 -6.95
CA ILE A 36 25.56 -10.89 -7.87
C ILE A 36 26.73 -11.87 -7.97
N LEU A 37 27.06 -12.59 -6.89
CA LEU A 37 28.10 -13.61 -6.88
C LEU A 37 27.69 -14.84 -7.71
N SER A 38 26.43 -15.26 -7.63
CA SER A 38 25.91 -16.32 -8.51
C SER A 38 26.03 -15.95 -9.99
N LEU A 39 25.65 -14.72 -10.37
CA LEU A 39 25.83 -14.24 -11.74
C LEU A 39 27.31 -14.20 -12.15
N TRP A 40 28.20 -13.82 -11.23
CA TRP A 40 29.65 -13.84 -11.48
C TRP A 40 30.19 -15.26 -11.67
N GLN A 41 29.75 -16.22 -10.86
CA GLN A 41 30.13 -17.62 -10.97
C GLN A 41 29.65 -18.22 -12.30
N ASP A 42 28.42 -17.94 -12.72
CA ASP A 42 27.89 -18.39 -14.01
C ASP A 42 28.73 -17.83 -15.17
N PHE A 43 29.17 -16.57 -15.07
CA PHE A 43 30.08 -15.95 -16.05
C PHE A 43 31.47 -16.62 -16.03
N ALA A 44 32.02 -16.87 -14.85
CA ALA A 44 33.33 -17.50 -14.66
C ALA A 44 33.35 -18.93 -15.24
N LEU A 45 32.29 -19.71 -15.00
CA LEU A 45 32.08 -21.03 -15.58
C LEU A 45 31.97 -20.96 -17.11
N ARG A 46 31.25 -19.97 -17.66
CA ARG A 46 31.06 -19.82 -19.10
C ARG A 46 32.33 -19.49 -19.88
N ILE A 47 33.35 -18.94 -19.22
CA ILE A 47 34.67 -18.67 -19.82
C ILE A 47 35.73 -19.70 -19.39
N ASP A 48 35.31 -20.82 -18.81
CA ASP A 48 36.17 -21.91 -18.32
C ASP A 48 37.21 -21.45 -17.27
N GLN A 49 36.87 -20.46 -16.46
CA GLN A 49 37.71 -19.96 -15.36
C GLN A 49 36.95 -19.95 -14.02
N PRO A 50 36.68 -21.11 -13.39
CA PRO A 50 35.88 -21.19 -12.17
C PRO A 50 36.49 -20.46 -10.96
N ALA A 51 37.82 -20.30 -10.92
CA ALA A 51 38.56 -19.59 -9.88
C ALA A 51 38.83 -18.11 -10.21
N LEU A 52 38.05 -17.52 -11.13
CA LEU A 52 38.28 -16.17 -11.63
C LEU A 52 38.15 -15.09 -10.54
N VAL A 53 39.23 -14.31 -10.39
CA VAL A 53 39.25 -13.11 -9.55
C VAL A 53 38.82 -11.88 -10.36
N PRO A 54 37.90 -11.04 -9.86
CA PRO A 54 37.46 -9.84 -10.58
C PRO A 54 38.61 -8.86 -10.83
N SER A 55 38.95 -8.69 -12.10
CA SER A 55 39.85 -7.63 -12.61
C SER A 55 39.05 -6.64 -13.47
N ALA A 56 39.64 -5.48 -13.80
CA ALA A 56 39.00 -4.49 -14.65
C ALA A 56 38.49 -5.09 -15.97
N GLY A 57 39.33 -5.89 -16.65
CA GLY A 57 38.98 -6.54 -17.92
C GLY A 57 37.81 -7.51 -17.78
N TYR A 58 37.87 -8.44 -16.82
CA TYR A 58 36.82 -9.42 -16.61
C TYR A 58 35.51 -8.78 -16.13
N MET A 59 35.58 -7.77 -15.26
CA MET A 59 34.41 -7.02 -14.82
C MET A 59 33.73 -6.28 -15.98
N LYS A 60 34.49 -5.64 -16.89
CA LYS A 60 33.92 -5.00 -18.09
C LYS A 60 33.18 -6.01 -18.96
N SER A 61 33.78 -7.17 -19.23
CA SER A 61 33.14 -8.25 -20.00
C SER A 61 31.89 -8.81 -19.30
N PHE A 62 31.95 -9.05 -17.99
CA PHE A 62 30.83 -9.49 -17.18
C PHE A 62 29.66 -8.49 -17.22
N PHE A 63 29.90 -7.21 -17.01
CA PHE A 63 28.85 -6.19 -17.04
C PHE A 63 28.32 -5.93 -18.45
N LYS A 64 29.12 -6.13 -19.51
CA LYS A 64 28.65 -6.17 -20.90
C LYS A 64 27.64 -7.30 -21.10
N MET A 65 27.99 -8.51 -20.65
CA MET A 65 27.10 -9.68 -20.70
C MET A 65 25.79 -9.38 -19.98
N LEU A 66 25.84 -8.90 -18.72
CA LEU A 66 24.64 -8.56 -17.97
C LEU A 66 23.78 -7.51 -18.69
N ALA A 67 24.40 -6.49 -19.29
CA ALA A 67 23.66 -5.44 -20.00
C ALA A 67 22.92 -5.97 -21.25
N ILE A 68 23.48 -6.98 -21.94
CA ILE A 68 22.91 -7.56 -23.15
C ILE A 68 21.84 -8.61 -22.81
N GLU A 69 22.15 -9.51 -21.89
CA GLU A 69 21.35 -10.72 -21.66
C GLU A 69 20.20 -10.49 -20.68
N HIS A 70 20.30 -9.49 -19.79
CA HIS A 70 19.28 -9.22 -18.80
C HIS A 70 18.35 -8.08 -19.21
N LYS A 71 17.05 -8.36 -19.12
CA LYS A 71 16.01 -7.38 -19.41
C LYS A 71 15.88 -6.34 -18.29
N GLY A 72 15.99 -5.06 -18.67
CA GLY A 72 15.71 -3.95 -17.78
C GLY A 72 14.23 -3.78 -17.46
N MET A 73 13.92 -3.13 -16.34
CA MET A 73 12.53 -2.78 -16.01
C MET A 73 11.97 -1.63 -16.85
N LEU A 74 12.84 -0.76 -17.41
CA LEU A 74 12.46 0.46 -18.14
C LEU A 74 12.82 0.42 -19.63
N GLY A 75 13.36 -0.70 -20.09
CA GLY A 75 13.84 -0.87 -21.44
C GLY A 75 14.31 -2.30 -21.68
N PRO A 76 14.74 -2.62 -22.91
CA PRO A 76 15.17 -3.98 -23.26
C PRO A 76 16.44 -4.43 -22.52
N ARG A 77 17.26 -3.49 -22.04
CA ARG A 77 18.56 -3.72 -21.38
C ARG A 77 18.62 -3.11 -19.98
N LEU A 78 19.55 -3.59 -19.15
CA LEU A 78 19.82 -2.97 -17.85
C LEU A 78 20.29 -1.53 -18.02
N SER A 79 19.85 -0.65 -17.10
CA SER A 79 20.20 0.77 -17.12
C SER A 79 21.51 1.05 -16.39
N LEU A 80 22.10 2.23 -16.63
CA LEU A 80 23.25 2.73 -15.88
C LEU A 80 22.97 2.74 -14.36
N ASN A 81 21.74 3.11 -13.99
CA ASN A 81 21.25 3.15 -12.61
C ASN A 81 21.15 1.76 -11.95
N THR A 82 21.26 0.68 -12.73
CA THR A 82 21.28 -0.70 -12.23
C THR A 82 22.69 -1.27 -12.23
N LEU A 83 23.41 -1.11 -13.36
CA LEU A 83 24.75 -1.65 -13.55
C LEU A 83 25.77 -1.03 -12.59
N CYS A 84 25.82 0.31 -12.47
CA CYS A 84 26.80 0.97 -11.60
C CYS A 84 26.69 0.55 -10.12
N PRO A 85 25.49 0.44 -9.51
CA PRO A 85 25.35 -0.17 -8.18
C PRO A 85 25.77 -1.63 -8.12
N TYR A 86 25.58 -2.42 -9.20
CA TYR A 86 26.01 -3.82 -9.22
C TYR A 86 27.54 -3.93 -9.20
N VAL A 87 28.28 -3.00 -9.81
CA VAL A 87 29.76 -2.94 -9.69
C VAL A 87 30.17 -2.82 -8.23
N THR A 88 29.62 -1.84 -7.50
CA THR A 88 29.90 -1.67 -6.06
C THR A 88 29.52 -2.94 -5.29
N ARG A 89 28.37 -3.53 -5.63
CA ARG A 89 27.87 -4.70 -4.93
C ARG A 89 28.77 -5.92 -5.15
N LEU A 90 29.21 -6.17 -6.38
CA LEU A 90 30.16 -7.24 -6.69
C LEU A 90 31.45 -7.04 -5.88
N ALA A 91 32.02 -5.83 -5.91
CA ALA A 91 33.25 -5.54 -5.19
C ALA A 91 33.11 -5.79 -3.68
N THR A 92 32.00 -5.34 -3.09
CA THR A 92 31.75 -5.53 -1.65
C THR A 92 31.45 -6.99 -1.31
N ALA A 93 30.69 -7.68 -2.15
CA ALA A 93 30.35 -9.09 -1.96
C ALA A 93 31.59 -9.97 -2.05
N TYR A 94 32.48 -9.69 -2.99
CA TYR A 94 33.70 -10.48 -3.20
C TYR A 94 34.68 -10.33 -2.03
N LYS A 95 34.85 -9.10 -1.51
CA LYS A 95 35.61 -8.86 -0.27
C LYS A 95 35.04 -9.63 0.92
N HIS A 96 33.72 -9.66 1.05
CA HIS A 96 33.06 -10.34 2.17
C HIS A 96 33.16 -11.88 2.08
N GLU A 97 33.01 -12.45 0.88
CA GLU A 97 32.97 -13.91 0.70
C GLU A 97 34.36 -14.55 0.59
N HIS A 98 35.33 -13.82 0.02
CA HIS A 98 36.64 -14.36 -0.34
C HIS A 98 37.82 -13.67 0.37
N ASP A 99 37.59 -12.66 1.22
CA ASP A 99 38.62 -11.81 1.85
C ASP A 99 39.56 -11.13 0.82
N ILE A 100 39.10 -10.96 -0.43
CA ILE A 100 39.86 -10.32 -1.52
C ILE A 100 39.25 -8.94 -1.82
N GLU A 101 40.03 -7.89 -1.57
CA GLU A 101 39.63 -6.52 -1.85
C GLU A 101 39.92 -6.11 -3.30
N ILE A 102 38.86 -5.75 -4.03
CA ILE A 102 38.98 -5.16 -5.37
C ILE A 102 39.30 -3.67 -5.22
N PRO A 103 40.42 -3.17 -5.78
CA PRO A 103 40.82 -1.79 -5.60
C PRO A 103 39.75 -0.78 -6.04
N GLN A 104 39.56 0.30 -5.28
CA GLN A 104 38.57 1.33 -5.63
C GLN A 104 38.82 1.98 -7.00
N ARG A 105 40.09 2.04 -7.43
CA ARG A 105 40.45 2.47 -8.78
C ARG A 105 39.79 1.60 -9.87
N VAL A 106 39.81 0.28 -9.69
CA VAL A 106 39.16 -0.68 -10.62
C VAL A 106 37.64 -0.50 -10.61
N VAL A 107 37.04 -0.35 -9.42
CA VAL A 107 35.60 -0.09 -9.29
C VAL A 107 35.19 1.20 -9.99
N GLY A 108 35.99 2.27 -9.85
CA GLY A 108 35.80 3.55 -10.53
C GLY A 108 35.92 3.40 -12.05
N GLU A 109 37.01 2.80 -12.52
CA GLU A 109 37.28 2.56 -13.94
C GLU A 109 36.13 1.81 -14.64
N VAL A 110 35.65 0.71 -14.04
CA VAL A 110 34.55 -0.07 -14.61
C VAL A 110 33.25 0.74 -14.64
N LYS A 111 32.96 1.53 -13.60
CA LYS A 111 31.77 2.39 -13.58
C LYS A 111 31.83 3.48 -14.64
N ASP A 112 33.00 4.07 -14.85
CA ASP A 112 33.14 5.15 -15.82
C ASP A 112 33.05 4.60 -17.23
N TRP A 113 33.72 3.48 -17.53
CA TRP A 113 33.53 2.74 -18.78
C TRP A 113 32.06 2.34 -19.04
N ILE A 114 31.29 1.96 -17.99
CA ILE A 114 29.84 1.70 -18.13
C ILE A 114 29.07 2.96 -18.55
N LYS A 115 29.44 4.13 -18.02
CA LYS A 115 28.76 5.40 -18.29
C LYS A 115 29.16 6.02 -19.63
N THR A 116 30.34 5.69 -20.15
CA THR A 116 30.90 6.17 -21.43
C THR A 116 30.76 5.09 -22.50
N ASP A 117 31.76 4.22 -22.64
CA ASP A 117 31.94 3.33 -23.77
C ASP A 117 30.80 2.31 -23.90
N LEU A 118 30.44 1.64 -22.80
CA LEU A 118 29.37 0.64 -22.85
C LEU A 118 28.01 1.29 -23.10
N LYS A 119 27.80 2.48 -22.55
CA LYS A 119 26.57 3.24 -22.75
C LYS A 119 26.40 3.57 -24.22
N ASP A 120 27.44 4.05 -24.88
CA ASP A 120 27.40 4.44 -26.29
C ASP A 120 27.29 3.19 -27.19
N LEU A 121 28.05 2.13 -26.88
CA LEU A 121 28.02 0.87 -27.60
C LEU A 121 26.63 0.19 -27.60
N LEU A 122 25.94 0.17 -26.46
CA LEU A 122 24.67 -0.54 -26.29
C LEU A 122 23.44 0.38 -26.22
N ALA A 123 23.63 1.69 -26.41
CA ALA A 123 22.64 2.74 -26.19
C ALA A 123 21.96 2.62 -24.81
N LEU A 124 22.73 2.45 -23.74
CA LEU A 124 22.19 2.20 -22.40
C LEU A 124 21.45 3.42 -21.86
N SER A 125 20.31 3.16 -21.23
CA SER A 125 19.47 4.22 -20.68
C SER A 125 19.96 4.70 -19.31
N SER A 126 19.95 6.02 -19.11
CA SER A 126 20.05 6.67 -17.80
C SER A 126 18.69 6.99 -17.18
N LYS A 127 17.58 6.63 -17.86
CA LYS A 127 16.23 6.94 -17.41
C LYS A 127 15.97 6.33 -16.02
N ALA A 128 15.27 7.12 -15.21
CA ALA A 128 14.73 6.69 -13.92
C ALA A 128 13.21 6.60 -14.03
N ARG A 129 12.59 5.84 -13.13
CA ARG A 129 11.13 5.85 -13.00
C ARG A 129 10.66 7.27 -12.67
N PRO A 130 9.55 7.74 -13.26
CA PRO A 130 8.89 8.94 -12.80
C PRO A 130 8.65 8.89 -11.30
N LYS A 131 8.84 10.03 -10.64
CA LYS A 131 8.67 10.17 -9.20
C LYS A 131 7.52 11.13 -8.92
N PRO A 132 6.27 10.74 -9.19
CA PRO A 132 5.15 11.61 -8.92
C PRO A 132 5.06 11.91 -7.43
N MET A 133 4.44 13.04 -7.10
CA MET A 133 4.28 13.53 -5.74
C MET A 133 2.79 13.70 -5.49
N ALA A 134 2.27 13.15 -4.39
CA ALA A 134 0.91 13.41 -3.97
C ALA A 134 0.92 14.64 -3.07
N ASP A 135 0.06 15.64 -3.28
CA ASP A 135 -0.17 16.71 -2.32
C ASP A 135 -1.32 16.37 -1.33
N SER A 136 -1.71 17.33 -0.50
CA SER A 136 -2.81 17.14 0.45
C SER A 136 -4.15 16.91 -0.24
N GLN A 137 -4.43 17.61 -1.34
CA GLN A 137 -5.65 17.42 -2.12
C GLN A 137 -5.69 16.03 -2.77
N ASP A 138 -4.56 15.53 -3.27
CA ASP A 138 -4.50 14.16 -3.80
C ASP A 138 -4.82 13.10 -2.74
N LEU A 139 -4.36 13.30 -1.50
CA LEU A 139 -4.69 12.41 -0.38
C LEU A 139 -6.19 12.44 -0.08
N GLU A 140 -6.78 13.64 0.00
CA GLU A 140 -8.20 13.82 0.24
C GLU A 140 -9.05 13.19 -0.87
N VAL A 141 -8.68 13.38 -2.14
CA VAL A 141 -9.34 12.73 -3.29
C VAL A 141 -9.29 11.20 -3.17
N LEU A 142 -8.17 10.62 -2.77
CA LEU A 142 -8.05 9.17 -2.58
C LEU A 142 -8.92 8.66 -1.43
N ILE A 143 -8.96 9.38 -0.30
CA ILE A 143 -9.79 9.02 0.86
C ILE A 143 -11.27 9.19 0.53
N ARG A 144 -11.66 10.30 -0.11
CA ARG A 144 -13.01 10.54 -0.60
C ARG A 144 -13.44 9.44 -1.56
N TYR A 145 -12.63 9.11 -2.57
CA TYR A 145 -12.95 8.03 -3.49
C TYR A 145 -13.12 6.69 -2.75
N LEU A 146 -12.22 6.38 -1.81
CA LEU A 146 -12.29 5.18 -0.97
C LEU A 146 -13.63 5.06 -0.23
N TRP A 147 -14.25 6.16 0.19
CA TRP A 147 -15.50 6.14 0.97
C TRP A 147 -16.75 6.43 0.16
N VAL A 148 -16.71 7.31 -0.83
CA VAL A 148 -17.88 7.75 -1.58
C VAL A 148 -18.13 6.91 -2.84
N GLU A 149 -17.08 6.54 -3.57
CA GLU A 149 -17.23 6.07 -4.97
C GLU A 149 -16.75 4.63 -5.19
N ASP A 150 -15.81 4.16 -4.37
CA ASP A 150 -15.10 2.92 -4.65
C ASP A 150 -16.01 1.68 -4.60
N LYS A 151 -16.36 1.12 -5.76
CA LYS A 151 -17.20 -0.09 -5.88
C LYS A 151 -16.48 -1.38 -5.51
N HIS A 152 -15.23 -1.31 -5.02
CA HIS A 152 -14.48 -2.48 -4.61
C HIS A 152 -15.05 -3.14 -3.34
N SER A 153 -15.35 -4.42 -3.46
CA SER A 153 -15.68 -5.27 -2.32
C SER A 153 -14.40 -5.78 -1.66
N PHE A 154 -14.08 -5.21 -0.49
CA PHE A 154 -13.06 -5.74 0.40
C PHE A 154 -13.53 -7.07 0.99
N ARG A 155 -12.61 -8.02 1.23
CA ARG A 155 -12.95 -9.30 1.87
C ARG A 155 -13.49 -9.08 3.28
N ASN A 156 -12.85 -8.18 4.01
CA ASN A 156 -13.29 -7.65 5.29
C ASN A 156 -13.30 -6.11 5.14
N GLN A 157 -14.40 -5.44 5.48
CA GLN A 157 -14.46 -3.98 5.36
C GLN A 157 -13.53 -3.25 6.35
N LEU A 158 -13.01 -3.91 7.39
CA LEU A 158 -11.89 -3.41 8.19
C LEU A 158 -10.65 -3.11 7.33
N ASP A 159 -10.45 -3.80 6.20
CA ASP A 159 -9.36 -3.48 5.26
C ASP A 159 -9.50 -2.08 4.66
N ARG A 160 -10.73 -1.55 4.53
CA ARG A 160 -11.00 -0.18 4.07
C ARG A 160 -10.50 0.83 5.11
N VAL A 161 -10.90 0.65 6.37
CA VAL A 161 -10.48 1.49 7.51
C VAL A 161 -8.97 1.42 7.70
N LYS A 162 -8.39 0.21 7.62
CA LYS A 162 -6.95 -0.03 7.67
C LYS A 162 -6.20 0.69 6.54
N LEU A 163 -6.72 0.63 5.31
CA LEU A 163 -6.12 1.34 4.17
C LEU A 163 -6.19 2.85 4.39
N HIS A 164 -7.34 3.38 4.82
CA HIS A 164 -7.50 4.80 5.17
C HIS A 164 -6.47 5.23 6.22
N PHE A 165 -6.38 4.53 7.35
CA PHE A 165 -5.40 4.85 8.39
C PHE A 165 -3.97 4.76 7.89
N PHE A 166 -3.65 3.77 7.05
CA PHE A 166 -2.33 3.63 6.45
C PHE A 166 -1.95 4.83 5.57
N LEU A 167 -2.89 5.39 4.80
CA LEU A 167 -2.64 6.59 3.98
C LEU A 167 -2.33 7.81 4.85
N LEU A 168 -3.11 8.02 5.93
CA LEU A 168 -2.89 9.11 6.89
C LEU A 168 -1.56 8.94 7.61
N CYS A 169 -1.23 7.73 8.07
CA CYS A 169 0.07 7.43 8.68
C CYS A 169 1.22 7.83 7.75
N LEU A 170 1.17 7.44 6.47
CA LEU A 170 2.22 7.78 5.51
C LEU A 170 2.34 9.28 5.26
N ALA A 171 1.22 10.00 5.25
CA ALA A 171 1.17 11.44 5.00
C ALA A 171 1.68 12.24 6.20
N TYR A 172 1.22 11.94 7.42
CA TYR A 172 1.49 12.76 8.60
C TYR A 172 2.80 12.42 9.30
N THR A 173 3.28 11.18 9.18
CA THR A 173 4.54 10.78 9.82
C THR A 173 5.74 10.85 8.90
N VAL A 174 5.50 10.99 7.59
CA VAL A 174 6.51 10.91 6.52
C VAL A 174 7.36 9.64 6.63
N SER A 175 6.85 8.60 7.32
CA SER A 175 7.58 7.37 7.62
C SER A 175 7.79 6.51 6.38
N ARG A 176 8.75 5.58 6.44
CA ARG A 176 8.94 4.63 5.32
C ARG A 176 7.84 3.60 5.47
N PRO A 177 7.22 3.11 4.39
CA PRO A 177 6.19 2.09 4.53
C PRO A 177 6.74 0.84 5.23
N GLY A 178 8.00 0.48 4.99
CA GLY A 178 8.68 -0.64 5.68
C GLY A 178 9.02 -0.43 7.16
N ALA A 179 8.74 0.75 7.73
CA ALA A 179 8.80 1.01 9.17
C ALA A 179 7.44 0.81 9.86
N VAL A 180 6.35 0.73 9.07
CA VAL A 180 4.97 0.55 9.55
C VAL A 180 4.48 -0.86 9.26
N VAL A 181 4.71 -1.34 8.03
CA VAL A 181 4.34 -2.67 7.53
C VAL A 181 5.59 -3.50 7.22
N VAL A 182 5.44 -4.82 7.04
CA VAL A 182 6.60 -5.70 6.76
C VAL A 182 7.30 -5.26 5.49
N SER A 183 8.55 -4.83 5.65
CA SER A 183 9.38 -4.37 4.54
C SER A 183 9.68 -5.50 3.56
N ASP A 184 9.71 -5.18 2.26
CA ASP A 184 10.13 -6.12 1.22
C ASP A 184 11.57 -6.63 1.41
N SER A 185 12.38 -5.82 2.10
CA SER A 185 13.73 -6.17 2.50
C SER A 185 13.76 -7.18 3.66
N TYR A 186 12.69 -7.29 4.43
CA TYR A 186 12.58 -8.19 5.57
C TYR A 186 11.36 -9.11 5.40
N ARG A 187 11.10 -9.57 4.16
CA ARG A 187 10.03 -10.53 3.87
C ARG A 187 10.16 -11.74 4.78
N ASN A 188 9.03 -12.21 5.28
CA ASN A 188 8.90 -13.35 6.19
C ASN A 188 9.44 -13.14 7.62
N SER A 189 9.92 -11.94 7.98
CA SER A 189 10.32 -11.63 9.37
C SER A 189 9.12 -11.37 10.30
N ASN A 190 7.98 -11.00 9.72
CA ASN A 190 6.83 -10.43 10.45
C ASN A 190 7.14 -9.12 11.21
N GLU A 191 8.32 -8.52 11.00
CA GLU A 191 8.71 -7.24 11.60
C GLU A 191 7.87 -6.11 11.01
N ALA A 192 6.97 -5.57 11.84
CA ALA A 192 6.13 -4.42 11.56
C ALA A 192 5.88 -3.65 12.86
N MET A 193 5.24 -2.48 12.75
CA MET A 193 4.84 -1.69 13.91
C MET A 193 3.82 -2.46 14.76
N LYS A 194 4.08 -2.51 16.07
CA LYS A 194 3.27 -3.22 17.06
C LYS A 194 2.55 -2.24 17.99
N TYR A 195 1.60 -2.72 18.79
CA TYR A 195 0.91 -1.90 19.78
C TYR A 195 1.85 -1.34 20.87
N ARG A 196 2.91 -2.06 21.27
CA ARG A 196 3.95 -1.54 22.18
C ARG A 196 4.74 -0.33 21.66
N ASP A 197 4.62 -0.05 20.37
CA ASP A 197 5.25 1.12 19.75
C ASP A 197 4.32 2.34 19.78
N LEU A 198 3.12 2.19 20.34
CA LEU A 198 2.07 3.20 20.39
C LEU A 198 1.77 3.57 21.83
N LYS A 199 1.49 4.85 22.06
CA LYS A 199 0.91 5.36 23.29
C LYS A 199 -0.29 6.22 22.97
N PHE A 200 -1.43 5.91 23.56
CA PHE A 200 -2.66 6.65 23.36
C PHE A 200 -2.92 7.56 24.56
N HIS A 201 -3.18 8.84 24.32
CA HIS A 201 -3.34 9.82 25.38
C HIS A 201 -4.62 10.62 25.24
N LEU A 202 -5.20 10.97 26.37
CA LEU A 202 -6.18 12.03 26.51
C LEU A 202 -5.49 13.26 27.09
N THR A 203 -5.58 14.38 26.39
CA THR A 203 -5.00 15.66 26.80
C THR A 203 -6.13 16.62 27.13
N ARG A 204 -6.08 17.27 28.30
CA ARG A 204 -7.08 18.26 28.71
C ARG A 204 -7.07 19.41 27.70
N ASP A 205 -8.25 19.83 27.29
CA ASP A 205 -8.40 20.99 26.41
C ASP A 205 -8.11 22.27 27.19
N VAL A 206 -7.27 23.13 26.63
CA VAL A 206 -6.85 24.39 27.27
C VAL A 206 -8.01 25.37 27.35
N GLU A 207 -8.95 25.28 26.40
CA GLU A 207 -10.14 26.14 26.32
C GLU A 207 -11.32 25.60 27.15
N GLY A 208 -11.12 24.53 27.94
CA GLY A 208 -12.16 23.93 28.79
C GLY A 208 -13.16 23.04 28.04
N GLY A 209 -12.93 22.76 26.76
CA GLY A 209 -13.69 21.79 26.00
C GLY A 209 -13.35 20.33 26.36
N PRO A 210 -13.94 19.37 25.64
CA PRO A 210 -13.73 17.97 25.96
C PRO A 210 -12.30 17.51 25.59
N PRO A 211 -11.71 16.54 26.32
CA PRO A 211 -10.32 16.13 26.12
C PRO A 211 -9.99 15.78 24.67
N GLN A 212 -8.80 16.21 24.22
CA GLN A 212 -8.27 15.88 22.90
C GLN A 212 -7.57 14.52 22.93
N MET A 213 -7.85 13.70 21.92
CA MET A 213 -7.22 12.40 21.75
C MET A 213 -5.95 12.52 20.92
N SER A 214 -4.90 11.79 21.30
CA SER A 214 -3.66 11.74 20.53
C SER A 214 -3.01 10.37 20.56
N LEU A 215 -2.30 10.04 19.48
CA LEU A 215 -1.57 8.80 19.31
C LEU A 215 -0.10 9.11 19.08
N THR A 216 0.73 8.78 20.05
CA THR A 216 2.18 8.86 19.91
C THR A 216 2.71 7.55 19.34
N VAL A 217 3.47 7.67 18.25
CA VAL A 217 3.98 6.55 17.45
C VAL A 217 5.51 6.57 17.49
N THR A 218 6.11 5.46 17.92
CA THR A 218 7.56 5.28 18.00
C THR A 218 8.05 4.37 16.87
N PHE A 219 8.92 4.88 16.00
CA PHE A 219 9.41 4.14 14.83
C PHE A 219 10.71 3.39 15.13
N LYS A 220 10.59 2.13 15.56
CA LYS A 220 11.74 1.25 15.85
C LYS A 220 12.36 0.55 14.63
N LEU A 221 11.63 0.50 13.52
CA LEU A 221 12.02 -0.28 12.33
C LEU A 221 12.65 0.57 11.22
N MET A 222 13.35 1.65 11.61
CA MET A 222 13.98 2.58 10.68
C MET A 222 15.17 1.93 9.95
N LYS A 223 15.50 2.47 8.77
CA LYS A 223 16.52 1.86 7.91
C LYS A 223 17.91 2.33 8.37
N GLY A 224 18.70 1.42 8.91
CA GLY A 224 20.05 1.69 9.40
C GLY A 224 20.15 1.45 10.90
N ASP A 225 19.05 1.71 11.60
CA ASP A 225 19.02 1.83 13.06
C ASP A 225 18.04 0.80 13.67
N ARG A 226 17.96 -0.42 13.08
CA ARG A 226 17.04 -1.48 13.57
C ARG A 226 17.54 -2.23 14.79
N ASP A 227 18.87 -2.28 14.93
CA ASP A 227 19.56 -3.00 16.00
C ASP A 227 20.07 -2.02 17.08
N GLU A 228 19.77 -0.72 16.95
CA GLU A 228 20.20 0.32 17.88
C GLU A 228 19.10 0.54 18.93
N GLU A 229 19.47 0.39 20.19
CA GLU A 229 18.65 0.77 21.33
C GLU A 229 18.74 2.31 21.45
N ASP A 230 17.59 3.00 21.52
CA ASP A 230 17.43 4.46 21.70
C ASP A 230 17.50 5.42 20.49
N GLU A 231 17.87 4.99 19.27
CA GLU A 231 17.74 5.85 18.05
C GLU A 231 16.32 5.82 17.44
N PHE A 232 15.27 6.03 18.25
CA PHE A 232 13.88 6.02 17.78
C PHE A 232 13.34 7.41 17.45
N VAL A 233 12.56 7.47 16.36
CA VAL A 233 11.81 8.67 16.01
C VAL A 233 10.40 8.54 16.56
N THR A 234 9.96 9.54 17.33
CA THR A 234 8.64 9.57 17.93
C THR A 234 7.82 10.72 17.36
N ILE A 235 6.58 10.44 16.96
CA ILE A 235 5.67 11.43 16.35
C ILE A 235 4.30 11.28 17.00
N THR A 236 3.69 12.39 17.38
CA THR A 236 2.31 12.40 17.90
C THR A 236 1.34 12.85 16.81
N LEU A 237 0.34 11.99 16.55
CA LEU A 237 -0.80 12.29 15.71
C LEU A 237 -1.94 12.78 16.60
N TRP A 238 -2.62 13.84 16.16
CA TRP A 238 -3.72 14.44 16.91
C TRP A 238 -5.05 14.11 16.26
N GLU A 239 -6.10 14.08 17.07
CA GLU A 239 -7.47 14.08 16.58
C GLU A 239 -7.75 15.34 15.76
N ASP A 240 -8.38 15.17 14.60
CA ASP A 240 -8.90 16.29 13.79
C ASP A 240 -10.42 16.28 13.87
N ARG A 241 -10.99 17.31 14.51
CA ARG A 241 -12.43 17.50 14.66
C ARG A 241 -13.03 18.32 13.52
N ALA A 242 -12.22 19.09 12.80
CA ALA A 242 -12.69 19.92 11.69
C ALA A 242 -12.84 19.08 10.41
N TYR A 243 -11.97 18.09 10.23
CA TYR A 243 -11.94 17.20 9.06
C TYR A 243 -11.95 15.73 9.50
N PRO A 244 -13.12 15.15 9.82
CA PRO A 244 -13.22 13.78 10.33
C PRO A 244 -12.64 12.73 9.39
N HIS A 245 -12.76 12.93 8.07
CA HIS A 245 -12.13 12.08 7.05
C HIS A 245 -10.59 12.16 7.02
N LEU A 246 -9.99 13.20 7.59
CA LEU A 246 -8.55 13.36 7.73
C LEU A 246 -8.05 13.03 9.15
N CYS A 247 -8.96 12.81 10.10
CA CYS A 247 -8.61 12.41 11.46
C CYS A 247 -7.93 11.03 11.50
N PRO A 248 -6.69 10.92 11.99
CA PRO A 248 -5.99 9.64 12.12
C PRO A 248 -6.48 8.82 13.32
N ILE A 249 -7.09 9.46 14.33
CA ILE A 249 -7.47 8.81 15.59
C ILE A 249 -8.68 7.90 15.41
N MET A 250 -9.72 8.33 14.69
CA MET A 250 -10.92 7.51 14.47
C MET A 250 -10.66 6.15 13.82
N PRO A 251 -9.92 6.05 12.70
CA PRO A 251 -9.62 4.76 12.13
C PRO A 251 -8.59 3.96 12.95
N PHE A 252 -7.72 4.63 13.74
CA PHE A 252 -6.89 3.94 14.75
C PHE A 252 -7.74 3.29 15.85
N LEU A 253 -8.65 4.04 16.49
CA LEU A 253 -9.54 3.54 17.53
C LEU A 253 -10.38 2.37 17.01
N THR A 254 -10.87 2.48 15.77
CA THR A 254 -11.58 1.37 15.12
C THR A 254 -10.71 0.11 15.09
N LEU A 255 -9.46 0.19 14.61
CA LEU A 255 -8.55 -0.95 14.61
C LEU A 255 -8.24 -1.46 16.02
N ALA A 256 -8.00 -0.56 16.98
CA ALA A 256 -7.67 -0.90 18.36
C ALA A 256 -8.81 -1.65 19.05
N TYR A 257 -10.05 -1.16 18.96
CA TYR A 257 -11.21 -1.85 19.53
C TYR A 257 -11.55 -3.16 18.84
N GLU A 258 -11.35 -3.26 17.51
CA GLU A 258 -11.54 -4.52 16.79
C GLU A 258 -10.44 -5.56 17.08
N HIS A 259 -9.30 -5.11 17.61
CA HIS A 259 -8.24 -5.97 18.12
C HIS A 259 -8.31 -6.19 19.64
N ASP A 260 -9.37 -5.70 20.30
CA ASP A 260 -9.54 -5.75 21.77
C ASP A 260 -8.35 -5.16 22.55
N ALA A 261 -7.83 -4.02 22.08
CA ALA A 261 -6.61 -3.42 22.61
C ALA A 261 -6.79 -2.59 23.90
N PHE A 262 -8.02 -2.29 24.30
CA PHE A 262 -8.36 -1.44 25.45
C PHE A 262 -9.30 -2.17 26.41
N ASP A 263 -9.14 -1.94 27.71
CA ASP A 263 -10.12 -2.37 28.73
C ASP A 263 -11.28 -1.38 28.89
N ILE A 264 -11.00 -0.09 28.66
CA ILE A 264 -12.00 0.97 28.68
C ILE A 264 -12.95 0.84 27.49
N LYS A 265 -14.25 1.07 27.72
CA LYS A 265 -15.24 1.08 26.63
C LYS A 265 -15.22 2.40 25.85
N PRO A 266 -15.66 2.40 24.57
CA PRO A 266 -15.79 3.64 23.80
C PRO A 266 -16.61 4.72 24.52
N GLU A 267 -17.71 4.37 25.17
CA GLU A 267 -18.58 5.31 25.88
C GLU A 267 -17.83 6.02 27.00
N GLU A 268 -17.08 5.26 27.80
CA GLU A 268 -16.25 5.77 28.89
C GLU A 268 -15.12 6.67 28.35
N LEU A 269 -14.53 6.30 27.20
CA LEU A 269 -13.46 7.08 26.58
C LEU A 269 -13.93 8.45 26.09
N PHE A 270 -15.10 8.52 25.44
CA PHE A 270 -15.62 9.77 24.86
C PHE A 270 -16.27 10.68 25.92
N CYS A 271 -16.73 10.12 27.04
CA CYS A 271 -17.28 10.87 28.18
C CYS A 271 -16.24 11.19 29.27
N ALA A 272 -14.97 10.83 29.07
CA ALA A 272 -13.93 11.01 30.07
C ALA A 272 -13.72 12.48 30.46
N THR A 273 -13.63 12.73 31.76
CA THR A 273 -13.12 13.96 32.34
C THR A 273 -11.72 13.71 32.90
N LEU A 274 -10.83 14.68 32.78
CA LEU A 274 -9.44 14.53 33.22
C LEU A 274 -9.15 15.42 34.41
N ASP A 275 -8.60 14.84 35.47
CA ASP A 275 -8.08 15.59 36.63
C ASP A 275 -6.67 16.12 36.39
N ARG A 276 -5.94 15.51 35.44
CA ARG A 276 -4.57 15.86 35.05
C ARG A 276 -4.54 16.43 33.63
N SER A 277 -3.47 17.14 33.29
CA SER A 277 -3.31 17.72 31.95
C SER A 277 -3.22 16.67 30.85
N VAL A 278 -2.60 15.52 31.12
CA VAL A 278 -2.47 14.40 30.18
C VAL A 278 -2.64 13.09 30.95
N VAL A 279 -3.39 12.16 30.38
CA VAL A 279 -3.57 10.80 30.87
C VAL A 279 -3.23 9.82 29.73
N GLU A 280 -2.30 8.90 29.97
CA GLU A 280 -2.06 7.76 29.08
C GLU A 280 -3.13 6.70 29.33
N VAL A 281 -3.85 6.31 28.27
CA VAL A 281 -4.82 5.22 28.32
C VAL A 281 -4.07 3.94 28.00
N PRO A 282 -3.94 3.00 28.96
CA PRO A 282 -3.13 1.80 28.76
C PRO A 282 -3.74 0.89 27.70
N LEU A 283 -2.85 0.31 26.89
CA LEU A 283 -3.17 -0.80 25.98
C LEU A 283 -2.94 -2.11 26.74
N LYS A 284 -3.78 -3.12 26.49
CA LYS A 284 -3.65 -4.41 27.18
C LYS A 284 -2.33 -5.12 26.85
N ASP A 285 -1.75 -5.80 27.83
CA ASP A 285 -0.47 -6.49 27.69
C ASP A 285 -0.50 -7.57 26.59
N GLU A 286 -1.65 -8.23 26.42
CA GLU A 286 -1.83 -9.31 25.44
C GLU A 286 -1.70 -8.81 24.00
N VAL A 287 -2.05 -7.54 23.71
CA VAL A 287 -2.00 -6.99 22.36
C VAL A 287 -0.66 -6.32 22.02
N LEU A 288 0.19 -6.04 23.02
CA LEU A 288 1.41 -5.24 22.86
C LEU A 288 2.36 -5.80 21.80
N ASP A 289 2.42 -7.13 21.65
CA ASP A 289 3.26 -7.80 20.66
C ASP A 289 2.61 -8.00 19.28
N MET A 290 1.33 -7.67 19.16
CA MET A 290 0.58 -7.86 17.93
C MET A 290 0.83 -6.70 16.95
N PRO A 291 0.93 -6.97 15.63
CA PRO A 291 1.04 -5.91 14.64
C PRO A 291 -0.20 -5.02 14.60
N LEU A 292 0.00 -3.71 14.42
CA LEU A 292 -1.10 -2.75 14.24
C LEU A 292 -1.83 -2.99 12.92
N PHE A 293 -1.07 -3.08 11.82
CA PHE A 293 -1.59 -3.41 10.50
C PHE A 293 -1.50 -4.92 10.27
N ARG A 294 -2.60 -5.64 10.45
CA ARG A 294 -2.65 -7.11 10.29
C ARG A 294 -3.03 -7.55 8.89
N ALA A 295 -2.59 -8.72 8.48
CA ALA A 295 -3.03 -9.42 7.29
C ALA A 295 -4.43 -10.02 7.51
N ALA A 296 -4.98 -10.65 6.46
CA ALA A 296 -6.34 -11.18 6.50
C ALA A 296 -6.51 -12.41 7.43
N ASP A 297 -5.41 -13.00 7.89
CA ASP A 297 -5.39 -14.07 8.89
C ASP A 297 -5.53 -13.54 10.34
N GLY A 298 -5.43 -12.22 10.53
CA GLY A 298 -5.58 -11.57 11.84
C GLY A 298 -4.35 -11.68 12.76
N THR A 299 -3.28 -12.33 12.32
CA THR A 299 -2.08 -12.59 13.14
C THR A 299 -0.81 -12.09 12.47
N ALA A 300 -0.64 -12.35 11.17
CA ALA A 300 0.53 -11.88 10.45
C ALA A 300 0.42 -10.36 10.23
N ALA A 301 1.56 -9.69 10.16
CA ALA A 301 1.63 -8.30 9.79
C ALA A 301 1.34 -8.10 8.30
N TRP A 302 0.71 -6.99 7.96
CA TRP A 302 0.49 -6.58 6.59
C TRP A 302 1.83 -6.34 5.90
N THR A 303 1.98 -6.80 4.66
CA THR A 303 3.25 -6.69 3.93
C THR A 303 3.28 -5.46 3.03
N TYR A 304 4.48 -4.95 2.74
CA TYR A 304 4.66 -3.88 1.75
C TYR A 304 4.04 -4.24 0.39
N ALA A 305 4.20 -5.49 -0.06
CA ALA A 305 3.60 -5.93 -1.32
C ALA A 305 2.05 -5.89 -1.28
N ALA A 306 1.44 -6.24 -0.15
CA ALA A 306 -0.01 -6.19 0.02
C ALA A 306 -0.53 -4.75 0.11
N SER A 307 0.12 -3.89 0.90
CA SER A 307 -0.27 -2.48 1.02
C SER A 307 -0.02 -1.69 -0.27
N TYR A 308 1.07 -1.98 -0.98
CA TYR A 308 1.35 -1.44 -2.31
C TYR A 308 0.24 -1.80 -3.30
N ARG A 309 -0.20 -3.06 -3.32
CA ARG A 309 -1.32 -3.51 -4.19
C ARG A 309 -2.62 -2.82 -3.82
N ALA A 310 -2.93 -2.66 -2.53
CA ALA A 310 -4.15 -2.00 -2.07
C ALA A 310 -4.20 -0.53 -2.52
N LEU A 311 -3.12 0.24 -2.28
CA LEU A 311 -3.02 1.64 -2.70
C LEU A 311 -3.03 1.80 -4.23
N THR A 312 -2.19 1.05 -4.95
CA THR A 312 -2.14 1.17 -6.43
C THR A 312 -3.45 0.78 -7.08
N ALA A 313 -4.15 -0.23 -6.55
CA ALA A 313 -5.47 -0.60 -7.04
C ALA A 313 -6.53 0.46 -6.71
N LEU A 314 -6.49 1.07 -5.52
CA LEU A 314 -7.37 2.19 -5.15
C LEU A 314 -7.19 3.35 -6.13
N ALA A 315 -5.95 3.82 -6.31
CA ALA A 315 -5.65 4.93 -7.20
C ALA A 315 -6.03 4.64 -8.67
N TYR A 316 -5.80 3.41 -9.14
CA TYR A 316 -6.22 3.03 -10.50
C TYR A 316 -7.74 3.14 -10.67
N ARG A 317 -8.52 2.67 -9.69
CA ARG A 317 -9.99 2.79 -9.69
C ARG A 317 -10.44 4.24 -9.58
N ALA A 318 -9.74 5.05 -8.78
CA ALA A 318 -9.99 6.47 -8.60
C ALA A 318 -9.75 7.33 -9.85
N GLY A 319 -9.15 6.78 -10.91
CA GLY A 319 -8.94 7.51 -12.16
C GLY A 319 -7.49 7.92 -12.43
N TYR A 320 -6.53 7.57 -11.57
CA TYR A 320 -5.14 7.93 -11.82
C TYR A 320 -4.56 7.15 -13.00
N ARG A 321 -3.90 7.86 -13.92
CA ARG A 321 -3.19 7.28 -15.07
C ARG A 321 -1.85 6.69 -14.65
N CYS A 322 -1.17 7.34 -13.72
CA CYS A 322 0.12 6.91 -13.21
C CYS A 322 0.00 5.96 -12.00
N GLN A 323 1.09 5.29 -11.65
CA GLN A 323 1.15 4.46 -10.45
C GLN A 323 1.37 5.33 -9.20
N VAL A 324 0.33 5.47 -8.39
CA VAL A 324 0.43 6.10 -7.06
C VAL A 324 1.00 5.11 -6.06
N THR A 325 2.09 5.49 -5.39
CA THR A 325 2.83 4.62 -4.46
C THR A 325 2.95 5.28 -3.10
N SER A 326 3.24 4.51 -2.03
CA SER A 326 3.53 5.08 -0.70
C SER A 326 4.65 6.13 -0.74
N TYR A 327 5.62 5.96 -1.65
CA TYR A 327 6.68 6.94 -1.87
C TYR A 327 6.22 8.21 -2.58
N ALA A 328 5.09 8.21 -3.30
CA ALA A 328 4.50 9.43 -3.85
C ALA A 328 3.91 10.31 -2.73
N ILE A 329 3.17 9.70 -1.80
CA ILE A 329 2.64 10.35 -0.58
C ILE A 329 3.78 10.87 0.28
N ARG A 330 4.76 10.01 0.58
CA ARG A 330 5.94 10.41 1.37
C ARG A 330 6.72 11.56 0.71
N ARG A 331 6.85 11.58 -0.62
CA ARG A 331 7.48 12.71 -1.33
C ARG A 331 6.69 13.99 -1.14
N GLY A 332 5.37 13.92 -1.20
CA GLY A 332 4.47 15.03 -0.90
C GLY A 332 4.76 15.66 0.43
N ALA A 333 4.63 14.85 1.48
CA ALA A 333 4.86 15.29 2.85
C ALA A 333 6.30 15.80 3.07
N ALA A 334 7.30 15.19 2.44
CA ALA A 334 8.68 15.67 2.49
C ALA A 334 8.87 17.07 1.86
N ASN A 335 8.13 17.41 0.81
CA ASN A 335 8.18 18.75 0.20
C ASN A 335 7.39 19.79 1.02
N ILE A 336 6.46 19.36 1.88
CA ILE A 336 5.80 20.24 2.86
C ILE A 336 6.80 20.54 3.99
N LEU A 337 7.43 19.50 4.56
CA LEU A 337 8.43 19.66 5.62
C LEU A 337 9.61 20.54 5.21
N GLU A 338 10.10 20.42 3.99
CA GLU A 338 11.21 21.24 3.49
C GLU A 338 10.93 22.75 3.57
N LYS A 339 9.65 23.15 3.58
CA LYS A 339 9.23 24.55 3.73
C LYS A 339 8.90 24.97 5.16
N SER A 340 8.65 24.00 6.04
CA SER A 340 8.04 24.22 7.36
C SER A 340 8.90 23.78 8.54
N ALA A 341 9.96 23.02 8.30
CA ALA A 341 10.85 22.48 9.33
C ALA A 341 12.32 22.67 8.94
N THR A 342 13.19 22.67 9.94
CA THR A 342 14.64 22.69 9.71
C THR A 342 15.10 21.40 9.03
N TRP A 343 16.31 21.45 8.45
CA TRP A 343 16.90 20.23 7.90
C TRP A 343 17.14 19.16 8.97
N ALA A 344 17.51 19.54 10.19
CA ALA A 344 17.74 18.60 11.28
C ALA A 344 16.47 17.80 11.61
N GLU A 345 15.35 18.50 11.81
CA GLU A 345 14.04 17.88 12.07
C GLU A 345 13.59 17.03 10.88
N THR A 346 13.72 17.54 9.66
CA THR A 346 13.36 16.81 8.44
C THR A 346 14.22 15.54 8.29
N GLY A 347 15.51 15.62 8.60
CA GLY A 347 16.46 14.52 8.58
C GLY A 347 16.09 13.43 9.57
N ILE A 348 15.76 13.80 10.82
CA ILE A 348 15.27 12.90 11.87
C ILE A 348 13.98 12.21 11.40
N LEU A 349 12.95 12.97 11.04
CA LEU A 349 11.64 12.44 10.64
C LEU A 349 11.73 11.48 9.45
N MET A 350 12.59 11.83 8.49
CA MET A 350 12.77 11.01 7.29
C MET A 350 13.80 9.89 7.47
N GLY A 351 14.52 9.82 8.58
CA GLY A 351 15.64 8.92 8.82
C GLY A 351 16.70 9.05 7.73
N HIS A 352 17.24 10.26 7.56
CA HIS A 352 18.34 10.60 6.65
C HIS A 352 19.37 11.45 7.38
N LYS A 353 20.62 10.96 7.42
CA LYS A 353 21.76 11.67 8.04
C LYS A 353 22.40 12.72 7.10
N ASN A 354 22.00 12.80 5.82
CA ASN A 354 22.60 13.69 4.82
C ASN A 354 21.57 14.49 4.02
N ALA A 355 21.70 15.82 4.07
CA ALA A 355 20.82 16.78 3.39
C ALA A 355 20.71 16.61 1.88
N LYS A 356 21.81 16.23 1.22
CA LYS A 356 21.84 16.05 -0.25
C LYS A 356 20.87 14.98 -0.73
N VAL A 357 20.49 14.03 0.15
CA VAL A 357 19.54 12.97 -0.19
C VAL A 357 18.14 13.54 -0.44
N LEU A 358 17.72 14.55 0.33
CA LEU A 358 16.41 15.18 0.17
C LEU A 358 16.29 15.81 -1.22
N GLN A 359 17.26 16.67 -1.56
CA GLN A 359 17.34 17.35 -2.86
C GLN A 359 17.41 16.36 -4.03
N ALA A 360 18.25 15.33 -3.93
CA ALA A 360 18.44 14.38 -5.02
C ALA A 360 17.28 13.39 -5.20
N ARG A 361 16.53 13.06 -4.13
CA ARG A 361 15.56 11.95 -4.14
C ARG A 361 14.11 12.37 -3.99
N TYR A 362 13.80 13.44 -3.28
CA TYR A 362 12.44 13.82 -2.86
C TYR A 362 11.96 15.15 -3.42
N VAL A 363 12.85 16.13 -3.60
CA VAL A 363 12.49 17.43 -4.20
C VAL A 363 11.94 17.22 -5.62
N ASN A 364 10.81 17.87 -5.90
CA ASN A 364 10.19 17.81 -7.21
C ASN A 364 11.04 18.60 -8.23
N LYS A 365 11.33 17.98 -9.38
CA LYS A 365 12.10 18.62 -10.46
C LYS A 365 11.29 19.67 -11.23
N HIS A 366 9.96 19.60 -11.18
CA HIS A 366 9.12 20.68 -11.67
C HIS A 366 9.13 21.79 -10.62
N VAL A 367 9.79 22.90 -10.94
CA VAL A 367 10.03 24.02 -10.04
C VAL A 367 8.70 24.64 -9.60
N GLY A 368 8.53 24.82 -8.29
CA GLY A 368 7.31 25.36 -7.68
C GLY A 368 7.24 26.88 -7.58
N VAL A 369 8.21 27.57 -8.19
CA VAL A 369 8.38 29.01 -8.09
C VAL A 369 7.83 29.63 -9.36
N ASP A 370 6.91 30.58 -9.21
CA ASP A 370 6.41 31.39 -10.30
C ASP A 370 7.43 32.48 -10.66
N LEU A 371 8.50 32.06 -11.35
CA LEU A 371 9.59 32.94 -11.73
C LEU A 371 9.11 34.08 -12.65
N GLN A 372 8.09 33.83 -13.48
CA GLN A 372 7.52 34.83 -14.36
C GLN A 372 6.94 36.02 -13.56
N SER A 373 6.10 35.73 -12.56
CA SER A 373 5.53 36.80 -11.71
C SER A 373 6.62 37.51 -10.91
N LEU A 374 7.57 36.77 -10.33
CA LEU A 374 8.67 37.35 -9.58
C LEU A 374 9.57 38.26 -10.42
N PHE A 375 9.88 37.85 -11.66
CA PHE A 375 10.68 38.64 -12.60
C PHE A 375 10.03 39.99 -12.91
N HIS A 376 8.70 40.01 -12.99
CA HIS A 376 7.91 41.24 -13.16
C HIS A 376 7.59 41.96 -11.84
N LYS A 377 8.20 41.57 -10.71
CA LYS A 377 7.93 42.10 -9.37
C LYS A 377 6.45 42.01 -8.96
N ARG A 378 5.74 40.99 -9.45
CA ARG A 378 4.35 40.68 -9.10
C ARG A 378 4.33 39.60 -8.02
N THR A 379 3.24 39.54 -7.25
CA THR A 379 3.00 38.45 -6.29
C THR A 379 3.08 37.10 -7.00
N ALA A 380 3.92 36.20 -6.48
CA ALA A 380 4.08 34.86 -7.03
C ALA A 380 2.76 34.08 -6.91
N LYS A 381 2.23 33.59 -8.04
CA LYS A 381 1.00 32.79 -8.06
C LYS A 381 1.35 31.31 -7.95
N THR A 382 1.90 30.88 -6.82
CA THR A 382 2.39 29.49 -6.65
C THR A 382 1.28 28.43 -6.76
N ASP A 383 0.03 28.80 -6.45
CA ASP A 383 -1.11 27.88 -6.48
C ASP A 383 -1.41 27.35 -7.88
N ARG A 384 -1.13 28.12 -8.93
CA ARG A 384 -1.33 27.69 -10.33
C ARG A 384 -0.38 26.56 -10.74
N LEU A 385 0.78 26.45 -10.07
CA LEU A 385 1.77 25.41 -10.34
C LEU A 385 1.49 24.13 -9.54
N ARG A 386 0.68 24.18 -8.47
CA ARG A 386 0.41 23.02 -7.62
C ARG A 386 -0.13 21.82 -8.42
N PRO A 387 -1.20 21.95 -9.24
CA PRO A 387 -1.75 20.79 -9.97
C PRO A 387 -0.78 20.18 -11.00
N LEU A 388 0.12 20.99 -11.55
CA LEU A 388 1.15 20.56 -12.49
C LEU A 388 2.29 19.77 -11.82
N ARG A 389 2.42 19.91 -10.50
CA ARG A 389 3.46 19.28 -9.67
C ARG A 389 2.96 18.08 -8.89
N SER A 390 1.66 17.99 -8.68
CA SER A 390 1.00 16.94 -7.90
C SER A 390 0.46 15.81 -8.78
N LEU A 391 -0.30 14.88 -8.21
CA LEU A 391 -0.96 13.81 -8.98
C LEU A 391 -2.21 14.31 -9.71
N ALA A 392 -2.66 15.55 -9.46
CA ALA A 392 -3.84 16.13 -10.10
C ALA A 392 -3.74 16.09 -11.64
N ALA A 393 -2.59 16.44 -12.22
CA ALA A 393 -2.36 16.35 -13.67
C ALA A 393 -2.44 14.91 -14.24
N GLU A 394 -2.40 13.89 -13.38
CA GLU A 394 -2.50 12.48 -13.73
C GLU A 394 -3.84 11.85 -13.29
N HIS A 395 -4.77 12.65 -12.76
CA HIS A 395 -6.07 12.21 -12.27
C HIS A 395 -7.15 12.43 -13.33
N PHE A 396 -7.81 11.35 -13.72
CA PHE A 396 -8.89 11.33 -14.71
C PHE A 396 -10.13 10.68 -14.10
N PRO A 397 -10.97 11.45 -13.37
CA PRO A 397 -12.19 10.95 -12.76
C PRO A 397 -13.07 10.21 -13.77
N GLY A 398 -13.64 9.08 -13.38
CA GLY A 398 -14.49 8.27 -14.27
C GLY A 398 -13.74 7.44 -15.32
N ALA A 399 -12.40 7.50 -15.38
CA ALA A 399 -11.65 6.69 -16.32
C ALA A 399 -11.94 5.18 -16.12
N PRO A 400 -12.23 4.41 -17.20
CA PRO A 400 -12.61 3.01 -17.10
C PRO A 400 -11.59 2.18 -16.32
N CYS A 401 -12.05 1.41 -15.33
CA CYS A 401 -11.19 0.60 -14.47
C CYS A 401 -11.52 -0.90 -14.50
N ASP A 402 -12.64 -1.30 -15.10
CA ASP A 402 -13.07 -2.68 -15.27
C ASP A 402 -13.94 -2.84 -16.52
N LEU A 403 -13.97 -4.05 -17.09
CA LEU A 403 -14.84 -4.42 -18.21
C LEU A 403 -15.95 -5.39 -17.80
N ARG A 404 -15.93 -5.92 -16.57
CA ARG A 404 -16.96 -6.86 -16.11
C ARG A 404 -18.36 -6.26 -16.32
N GLY A 405 -19.26 -7.05 -16.93
CA GLY A 405 -20.62 -6.62 -17.25
C GLY A 405 -20.80 -5.96 -18.62
N THR A 406 -19.72 -5.69 -19.36
CA THR A 406 -19.80 -5.10 -20.71
C THR A 406 -19.79 -6.16 -21.82
N ASP A 407 -20.31 -5.81 -23.00
CA ASP A 407 -20.25 -6.65 -24.20
C ASP A 407 -18.82 -7.02 -24.59
N LEU A 408 -17.88 -6.10 -24.37
CA LEU A 408 -16.46 -6.36 -24.63
C LEU A 408 -15.95 -7.50 -23.76
N HIS A 409 -16.36 -7.59 -22.48
CA HIS A 409 -16.02 -8.72 -21.62
C HIS A 409 -16.61 -10.04 -22.12
N GLN A 410 -17.82 -10.03 -22.70
CA GLN A 410 -18.40 -11.22 -23.32
C GLN A 410 -17.60 -11.63 -24.57
N LYS A 411 -17.18 -10.68 -25.40
CA LYS A 411 -16.31 -10.93 -26.58
C LYS A 411 -14.98 -11.57 -26.20
N LEU A 412 -14.40 -11.24 -25.03
CA LEU A 412 -13.17 -11.88 -24.56
C LEU A 412 -13.31 -13.40 -24.35
N ARG A 413 -14.52 -13.90 -24.09
CA ARG A 413 -14.78 -15.36 -23.99
C ARG A 413 -14.77 -16.08 -25.34
N LYS A 414 -14.74 -15.33 -26.45
CA LYS A 414 -14.57 -15.84 -27.81
C LYS A 414 -13.12 -15.72 -28.29
N HIS A 415 -12.21 -15.20 -27.46
CA HIS A 415 -10.81 -15.03 -27.85
C HIS A 415 -10.12 -16.40 -28.03
N PRO A 416 -9.32 -16.63 -29.10
CA PRO A 416 -8.70 -17.92 -29.39
C PRO A 416 -7.96 -18.55 -28.20
N LYS A 417 -7.11 -17.77 -27.53
CA LYS A 417 -6.37 -18.20 -26.32
C LYS A 417 -7.27 -18.63 -25.15
N TYR A 418 -8.46 -18.05 -25.01
CA TYR A 418 -9.41 -18.47 -23.98
C TYR A 418 -10.13 -19.77 -24.39
N ILE A 419 -10.50 -19.89 -25.68
CA ILE A 419 -11.15 -21.08 -26.23
C ILE A 419 -10.23 -22.30 -26.09
N GLU A 420 -8.96 -22.17 -26.46
CA GLU A 420 -7.94 -23.22 -26.31
C GLU A 420 -7.87 -23.72 -24.85
N ARG A 421 -7.79 -22.80 -23.88
CA ARG A 421 -7.77 -23.15 -22.44
C ARG A 421 -9.08 -23.74 -21.94
N ARG A 422 -10.21 -23.35 -22.56
CA ARG A 422 -11.53 -23.91 -22.25
C ARG A 422 -11.65 -25.34 -22.77
N GLN A 423 -11.14 -25.62 -23.96
CA GLN A 423 -11.06 -26.96 -24.54
C GLN A 423 -10.17 -27.86 -23.68
N GLU A 424 -8.95 -27.42 -23.34
CA GLU A 424 -8.05 -28.15 -22.41
C GLU A 424 -8.77 -28.53 -21.10
N TRP A 425 -9.54 -27.60 -20.52
CA TRP A 425 -10.32 -27.88 -19.32
C TRP A 425 -11.50 -28.85 -19.55
N GLN A 426 -12.17 -28.78 -20.71
CA GLN A 426 -13.27 -29.68 -21.07
C GLN A 426 -12.77 -31.10 -21.33
N ASP A 427 -11.67 -31.25 -22.07
CA ASP A 427 -11.07 -32.54 -22.39
C ASP A 427 -10.59 -33.25 -21.11
N LEU A 428 -9.93 -32.52 -20.21
CA LEU A 428 -9.52 -33.04 -18.90
C LEU A 428 -10.71 -33.44 -18.01
N LYS A 429 -11.84 -32.73 -18.15
CA LYS A 429 -13.06 -33.07 -17.42
C LYS A 429 -13.74 -34.32 -17.99
N GLN A 430 -13.66 -34.55 -19.30
CA GLN A 430 -14.25 -35.69 -19.98
C GLN A 430 -13.41 -36.97 -19.87
N SER A 431 -12.08 -36.84 -19.85
CA SER A 431 -11.10 -37.94 -19.78
C SER A 431 -10.91 -38.57 -18.38
N ALA A 432 -11.83 -38.33 -17.43
CA ALA A 432 -11.73 -38.80 -16.04
C ALA A 432 -10.39 -38.46 -15.35
N ALA A 433 -9.72 -37.37 -15.75
CA ALA A 433 -8.48 -36.93 -15.13
C ALA A 433 -8.69 -36.55 -13.66
N SER A 434 -7.60 -36.58 -12.87
CA SER A 434 -7.67 -36.28 -11.44
C SER A 434 -8.30 -34.90 -11.16
N ALA A 435 -9.09 -34.81 -10.09
CA ALA A 435 -9.77 -33.56 -9.71
C ALA A 435 -8.80 -32.37 -9.55
N ALA A 436 -7.55 -32.64 -9.16
CA ALA A 436 -6.49 -31.65 -9.05
C ALA A 436 -6.11 -31.05 -10.42
N LEU A 437 -5.97 -31.89 -11.45
CA LEU A 437 -5.64 -31.45 -12.81
C LEU A 437 -6.77 -30.63 -13.42
N VAL A 438 -8.02 -31.06 -13.26
CA VAL A 438 -9.20 -30.31 -13.72
C VAL A 438 -9.29 -28.95 -13.04
N LYS A 439 -9.03 -28.88 -11.73
CA LYS A 439 -8.99 -27.62 -10.97
C LYS A 439 -7.85 -26.70 -11.44
N ALA A 440 -6.67 -27.26 -11.71
CA ALA A 440 -5.53 -26.50 -12.23
C ALA A 440 -5.82 -25.91 -13.62
N ALA A 441 -6.40 -26.70 -14.53
CA ALA A 441 -6.83 -26.24 -15.85
C ALA A 441 -7.89 -25.12 -15.77
N LYS A 442 -8.88 -25.26 -14.89
CA LYS A 442 -9.87 -24.19 -14.63
C LYS A 442 -9.21 -22.91 -14.13
N THR A 443 -8.22 -23.03 -13.25
CA THR A 443 -7.43 -21.88 -12.77
C THR A 443 -6.67 -21.21 -13.92
N LYS A 444 -5.98 -21.98 -14.78
CA LYS A 444 -5.29 -21.45 -15.97
C LYS A 444 -6.25 -20.70 -16.90
N MET A 445 -7.41 -21.28 -17.19
CA MET A 445 -8.47 -20.63 -18.00
C MET A 445 -8.92 -19.29 -17.40
N ASN A 446 -9.19 -19.25 -16.09
CA ASN A 446 -9.59 -18.02 -15.40
C ASN A 446 -8.49 -16.96 -15.38
N VAL A 447 -7.23 -17.38 -15.20
CA VAL A 447 -6.06 -16.50 -15.25
C VAL A 447 -5.91 -15.88 -16.64
N GLU A 448 -6.11 -16.67 -17.70
CA GLU A 448 -6.01 -16.17 -19.07
C GLU A 448 -7.12 -15.16 -19.39
N LEU A 449 -8.37 -15.43 -18.99
CA LEU A 449 -9.46 -14.45 -19.12
C LEU A 449 -9.16 -13.15 -18.35
N ALA A 450 -8.61 -13.27 -17.13
CA ALA A 450 -8.22 -12.11 -16.33
C ALA A 450 -7.08 -11.32 -16.98
N ARG A 451 -6.13 -12.00 -17.64
CA ARG A 451 -5.04 -11.38 -18.39
C ARG A 451 -5.56 -10.60 -19.59
N LEU A 452 -6.38 -11.23 -20.43
CA LEU A 452 -7.02 -10.60 -21.59
C LEU A 452 -7.84 -9.38 -21.17
N ARG A 453 -8.64 -9.52 -20.10
CA ARG A 453 -9.40 -8.41 -19.53
C ARG A 453 -8.50 -7.25 -19.13
N ARG A 454 -7.42 -7.48 -18.38
CA ARG A 454 -6.51 -6.40 -17.95
C ARG A 454 -5.89 -5.66 -19.13
N VAL A 455 -5.47 -6.38 -20.16
CA VAL A 455 -4.89 -5.78 -21.38
C VAL A 455 -5.92 -4.89 -22.06
N GLU A 456 -7.12 -5.40 -22.27
CA GLU A 456 -8.16 -4.67 -23.00
C GLU A 456 -8.72 -3.49 -22.19
N THR A 457 -8.92 -3.64 -20.87
CA THR A 457 -9.27 -2.54 -19.98
C THR A 457 -8.23 -1.43 -20.06
N LYS A 458 -6.94 -1.79 -20.08
CA LYS A 458 -5.86 -0.80 -20.16
C LYS A 458 -5.88 -0.03 -21.48
N LYS A 459 -6.10 -0.70 -22.61
CA LYS A 459 -6.24 -0.03 -23.92
C LYS A 459 -7.43 0.93 -23.94
N LEU A 460 -8.61 0.44 -23.56
CA LEU A 460 -9.82 1.27 -23.50
C LEU A 460 -9.61 2.49 -22.62
N ARG A 461 -8.98 2.31 -21.45
CA ARG A 461 -8.64 3.40 -20.54
C ARG A 461 -7.68 4.40 -21.18
N GLU A 462 -6.62 3.95 -21.84
CA GLU A 462 -5.66 4.83 -22.52
C GLU A 462 -6.33 5.63 -23.64
N ASP A 463 -7.20 5.02 -24.43
CA ASP A 463 -7.93 5.71 -25.49
C ASP A 463 -9.00 6.67 -24.95
N TRP A 464 -9.66 6.28 -23.86
CA TRP A 464 -10.56 7.17 -23.11
C TRP A 464 -9.80 8.41 -22.61
N ILE A 465 -8.63 8.24 -21.99
CA ILE A 465 -7.81 9.35 -21.49
C ILE A 465 -7.30 10.25 -22.61
N LYS A 466 -6.87 9.69 -23.75
CA LYS A 466 -6.44 10.50 -24.91
C LYS A 466 -7.57 11.38 -25.46
N THR A 467 -8.80 10.88 -25.43
CA THR A 467 -9.98 11.62 -25.89
C THR A 467 -10.56 12.55 -24.82
N ASP A 468 -10.11 12.45 -23.57
CA ASP A 468 -10.63 13.18 -22.43
C ASP A 468 -10.42 14.69 -22.52
N GLY A 469 -9.27 15.15 -23.02
CA GLY A 469 -9.02 16.59 -23.22
C GLY A 469 -10.06 17.27 -24.13
N LEU A 470 -10.54 16.56 -25.15
CA LEU A 470 -11.65 17.03 -25.99
C LEU A 470 -13.01 16.96 -25.28
N ARG A 471 -13.20 16.01 -24.35
CA ARG A 471 -14.43 15.94 -23.54
C ARG A 471 -14.50 17.07 -22.54
N TYR A 472 -13.40 17.37 -21.85
CA TYR A 472 -13.31 18.48 -20.92
C TYR A 472 -13.59 19.83 -21.61
N LEU A 473 -12.99 20.07 -22.79
CA LEU A 473 -13.27 21.26 -23.61
C LEU A 473 -14.71 21.32 -24.15
N ARG A 474 -15.36 20.17 -24.39
CA ARG A 474 -16.77 20.09 -24.80
C ARG A 474 -17.73 20.30 -23.63
N MET A 475 -17.39 19.79 -22.44
CA MET A 475 -18.17 19.96 -21.21
C MET A 475 -18.14 21.41 -20.72
N GLN A 476 -17.01 22.13 -20.82
CA GLN A 476 -16.94 23.56 -20.52
C GLN A 476 -17.75 24.46 -21.47
N ARG A 477 -18.28 23.94 -22.58
CA ARG A 477 -19.22 24.66 -23.46
C ARG A 477 -20.70 24.40 -23.12
N GLN A 478 -21.00 23.46 -22.23
CA GLN A 478 -22.36 23.14 -21.79
C GLN A 478 -22.39 23.05 -20.26
N ASP A 479 -22.59 24.19 -19.61
CA ASP A 479 -22.50 24.36 -18.14
C ASP A 479 -23.57 23.62 -17.31
N ASN A 480 -24.36 22.71 -17.87
CA ASN A 480 -25.31 21.87 -17.11
C ASN A 480 -25.06 20.35 -17.25
N ALA A 481 -24.25 19.89 -18.22
CA ALA A 481 -24.18 18.46 -18.54
C ALA A 481 -23.21 17.66 -17.65
N ALA A 482 -22.19 18.28 -17.05
CA ALA A 482 -21.22 17.56 -16.20
C ALA A 482 -21.81 17.15 -14.84
N GLN A 483 -22.79 17.92 -14.32
CA GLN A 483 -23.58 17.55 -13.14
C GLN A 483 -24.61 16.46 -13.45
N GLU A 484 -25.20 16.46 -14.66
CA GLU A 484 -26.16 15.44 -15.09
C GLU A 484 -25.50 14.10 -15.48
N LEU A 485 -24.35 14.11 -16.15
CA LEU A 485 -23.64 12.87 -16.52
C LEU A 485 -23.11 12.10 -15.29
N SER A 486 -22.79 12.81 -14.20
CA SER A 486 -22.45 12.23 -12.90
C SER A 486 -23.66 11.56 -12.22
N LYS A 487 -24.88 12.08 -12.46
CA LYS A 487 -26.13 11.54 -11.95
C LYS A 487 -26.62 10.33 -12.76
N GLU A 488 -26.45 10.33 -14.08
CA GLU A 488 -26.95 9.26 -14.96
C GLU A 488 -26.06 8.00 -15.03
N LEU A 489 -24.76 8.08 -14.72
CA LEU A 489 -23.83 6.93 -14.80
C LEU A 489 -23.69 6.10 -13.50
N ASN A 490 -24.37 6.49 -12.42
CA ASN A 490 -24.25 5.84 -11.11
C ASN A 490 -25.61 5.41 -10.55
N ASP A 491 -26.23 4.40 -11.16
CA ASP A 491 -27.22 3.56 -10.47
C ASP A 491 -26.53 2.58 -9.49
N TYR A 492 -25.57 3.11 -8.72
CA TYR A 492 -24.86 2.40 -7.66
C TYR A 492 -25.12 3.12 -6.35
N THR A 493 -26.09 2.62 -5.62
CA THR A 493 -26.36 3.07 -4.26
C THR A 493 -25.27 2.51 -3.33
N LEU A 494 -24.67 3.39 -2.53
CA LEU A 494 -23.78 2.94 -1.46
C LEU A 494 -24.55 2.02 -0.52
N PRO A 495 -23.96 0.90 -0.07
CA PRO A 495 -24.57 0.10 0.98
C PRO A 495 -24.90 0.98 2.19
N PRO A 496 -26.06 0.81 2.86
CA PRO A 496 -26.50 1.72 3.94
C PRO A 496 -25.44 1.96 5.02
N TRP A 497 -24.79 0.89 5.48
CA TRP A 497 -23.70 0.93 6.47
C TRP A 497 -22.49 1.77 6.03
N ARG A 498 -22.25 1.92 4.72
CA ARG A 498 -21.20 2.78 4.19
C ARG A 498 -21.69 4.20 3.96
N ALA A 499 -22.93 4.36 3.52
CA ALA A 499 -23.53 5.68 3.29
C ALA A 499 -23.49 6.51 4.57
N THR A 500 -23.92 5.93 5.70
CA THR A 500 -23.89 6.59 7.03
C THR A 500 -22.48 7.03 7.43
N VAL A 501 -21.49 6.13 7.34
CA VAL A 501 -20.09 6.48 7.66
C VAL A 501 -19.58 7.59 6.73
N THR A 502 -19.89 7.53 5.44
CA THR A 502 -19.48 8.55 4.47
C THR A 502 -20.08 9.91 4.78
N GLU A 503 -21.38 9.97 5.06
CA GLU A 503 -22.06 11.22 5.48
C GLU A 503 -21.37 11.80 6.72
N MET A 504 -21.11 10.98 7.73
CA MET A 504 -20.44 11.41 8.96
C MET A 504 -19.02 11.95 8.71
N LEU A 505 -18.27 11.34 7.79
CA LEU A 505 -16.89 11.73 7.50
C LEU A 505 -16.76 13.03 6.68
N PHE A 506 -17.76 13.36 5.84
CA PHE A 506 -17.62 14.42 4.82
C PHE A 506 -18.68 15.54 4.89
N GLU A 507 -19.87 15.31 5.44
CA GLU A 507 -21.00 16.26 5.35
C GLU A 507 -21.19 17.10 6.62
N ALA A 508 -20.10 17.29 7.40
CA ALA A 508 -20.09 18.07 8.64
C ALA A 508 -21.13 17.58 9.67
N SER A 509 -21.14 16.27 9.92
CA SER A 509 -21.93 15.65 11.00
C SER A 509 -21.60 16.22 12.37
N ASP A 510 -22.47 15.96 13.34
CA ASP A 510 -22.25 16.27 14.76
C ASP A 510 -20.85 15.84 15.22
N GLN A 511 -19.99 16.83 15.53
CA GLN A 511 -18.63 16.62 16.06
C GLN A 511 -18.58 16.67 17.59
N SER A 512 -19.74 16.66 18.25
CA SER A 512 -19.82 16.41 19.69
C SER A 512 -19.17 15.08 20.05
N GLN A 513 -18.96 14.85 21.35
CA GLN A 513 -18.49 13.54 21.81
C GLN A 513 -19.46 12.41 21.41
N GLU A 514 -20.78 12.66 21.43
CA GLU A 514 -21.78 11.67 21.03
C GLU A 514 -21.70 11.38 19.53
N GLY A 515 -21.67 12.40 18.68
CA GLY A 515 -21.59 12.21 17.24
C GLY A 515 -20.31 11.47 16.81
N ARG A 516 -19.17 11.77 17.44
CA ARG A 516 -17.93 11.01 17.20
C ARG A 516 -17.98 9.59 17.74
N LEU A 517 -18.61 9.35 18.89
CA LEU A 517 -18.87 8.00 19.40
C LEU A 517 -19.75 7.20 18.44
N VAL A 518 -20.80 7.81 17.88
CA VAL A 518 -21.65 7.21 16.85
C VAL A 518 -20.83 6.87 15.59
N LEU A 519 -19.90 7.74 15.18
CA LEU A 519 -19.00 7.45 14.04
C LEU A 519 -18.14 6.23 14.33
N LEU A 520 -17.53 6.14 15.52
CA LEU A 520 -16.73 4.98 15.92
C LEU A 520 -17.56 3.70 15.93
N ARG A 521 -18.79 3.73 16.47
CA ARG A 521 -19.71 2.58 16.46
C ARG A 521 -20.02 2.12 15.03
N ASN A 522 -20.35 3.04 14.13
CA ASN A 522 -20.63 2.70 12.72
C ASN A 522 -19.39 2.14 11.99
N LEU A 523 -18.20 2.68 12.26
CA LEU A 523 -16.95 2.14 11.73
C LEU A 523 -16.66 0.71 12.22
N ARG A 524 -17.00 0.40 13.47
CA ARG A 524 -16.90 -0.94 14.06
C ARG A 524 -17.99 -1.90 13.62
N ASP A 525 -19.19 -1.44 13.32
CA ASP A 525 -20.21 -2.33 12.75
C ASP A 525 -19.87 -2.67 11.30
N LEU A 526 -19.29 -1.72 10.57
CA LEU A 526 -18.74 -1.93 9.25
C LEU A 526 -17.63 -3.00 9.24
N SER A 527 -16.71 -3.04 10.22
CA SER A 527 -15.63 -4.04 10.27
C SER A 527 -16.12 -5.49 10.39
N LYS A 528 -17.34 -5.70 10.89
CA LYS A 528 -17.96 -7.02 10.99
C LYS A 528 -18.47 -7.54 9.64
N VAL A 529 -18.59 -6.68 8.63
CA VAL A 529 -19.06 -7.05 7.28
C VAL A 529 -17.97 -7.82 6.51
N LYS A 530 -18.21 -9.12 6.32
CA LYS A 530 -17.33 -10.03 5.56
C LYS A 530 -17.99 -10.46 4.25
N PHE A 531 -17.28 -10.27 3.14
CA PHE A 531 -17.71 -10.77 1.83
C PHE A 531 -17.10 -12.15 1.56
N VAL A 532 -17.94 -13.18 1.57
CA VAL A 532 -17.55 -14.52 1.10
C VAL A 532 -17.60 -14.50 -0.44
N ARG A 533 -16.48 -14.83 -1.10
CA ARG A 533 -16.53 -15.14 -2.54
C ARG A 533 -17.37 -16.40 -2.70
N ALA A 534 -18.60 -16.28 -3.15
CA ALA A 534 -19.37 -17.40 -3.66
C ALA A 534 -18.54 -18.05 -4.78
N THR A 535 -17.93 -19.20 -4.49
CA THR A 535 -17.55 -20.13 -5.54
C THR A 535 -18.86 -20.49 -6.24
N CYS A 536 -18.99 -20.20 -7.54
CA CYS A 536 -20.13 -20.62 -8.35
C CYS A 536 -20.26 -22.14 -8.33
N CYS A 537 -20.91 -22.67 -7.30
CA CYS A 537 -21.68 -23.89 -7.32
C CYS A 537 -23.13 -23.46 -7.11
N PRO A 538 -24.07 -23.86 -7.97
CA PRO A 538 -25.48 -23.66 -7.70
C PRO A 538 -25.83 -24.55 -6.50
N LEU A 539 -25.86 -23.96 -5.30
CA LEU A 539 -26.49 -24.60 -4.15
C LEU A 539 -27.96 -24.81 -4.52
N HIS A 540 -28.40 -26.06 -4.50
CA HIS A 540 -29.77 -26.40 -4.80
C HIS A 540 -30.67 -25.72 -3.77
N SER A 541 -31.78 -25.13 -4.22
CA SER A 541 -32.73 -24.37 -3.40
C SER A 541 -33.14 -25.08 -2.10
N LYS A 542 -33.13 -26.42 -2.06
CA LYS A 542 -33.45 -27.23 -0.87
C LYS A 542 -32.45 -27.08 0.29
N GLU A 543 -31.16 -26.88 0.03
CA GLU A 543 -30.15 -26.75 1.10
C GLU A 543 -30.23 -25.39 1.80
N ILE A 544 -30.58 -24.34 1.06
CA ILE A 544 -30.85 -23.00 1.60
C ILE A 544 -32.11 -23.05 2.49
N PHE A 545 -33.16 -23.75 2.06
CA PHE A 545 -34.37 -23.96 2.86
C PHE A 545 -34.10 -24.67 4.19
N SER A 546 -33.25 -25.70 4.18
CA SER A 546 -32.89 -26.43 5.41
C SER A 546 -32.11 -25.53 6.37
N ALA A 547 -31.12 -24.79 5.89
CA ALA A 547 -30.30 -23.92 6.73
C ALA A 547 -31.11 -22.78 7.37
N ILE A 548 -32.02 -22.15 6.60
CA ILE A 548 -32.90 -21.09 7.11
C ILE A 548 -33.89 -21.63 8.13
N ALA A 549 -34.48 -22.81 7.88
CA ALA A 549 -35.42 -23.42 8.81
C ALA A 549 -34.75 -23.84 10.14
N THR A 550 -33.52 -24.38 10.08
CA THR A 550 -32.76 -24.77 11.28
C THR A 550 -32.39 -23.56 12.14
N GLU A 551 -31.90 -22.47 11.55
CA GLU A 551 -31.59 -21.22 12.29
C GLU A 551 -32.84 -20.56 12.90
N PHE A 552 -33.98 -20.57 12.18
CA PHE A 552 -35.23 -19.99 12.66
C PHE A 552 -35.80 -20.75 13.88
N ILE A 553 -35.67 -22.09 13.87
CA ILE A 553 -36.11 -22.96 14.97
C ILE A 553 -35.22 -22.76 16.21
N ILE A 554 -33.92 -22.51 16.03
CA ILE A 554 -32.95 -22.43 17.13
C ILE A 554 -32.98 -21.07 17.82
N HIS A 555 -33.09 -19.96 17.09
CA HIS A 555 -32.76 -18.65 17.67
C HIS A 555 -33.92 -17.69 17.94
N ARG A 556 -35.14 -17.88 17.39
CA ARG A 556 -36.30 -16.96 17.54
C ARG A 556 -35.94 -15.44 17.43
N ASN A 557 -34.84 -15.10 16.77
CA ASN A 557 -34.29 -13.75 16.76
C ASN A 557 -34.36 -13.17 15.34
N THR A 558 -35.10 -12.08 15.19
CA THR A 558 -35.43 -11.43 13.91
C THR A 558 -34.20 -10.88 13.18
N SER A 559 -33.13 -10.52 13.90
CA SER A 559 -31.91 -9.93 13.30
C SER A 559 -31.04 -10.94 12.53
N ALA A 560 -30.97 -12.21 12.99
CA ALA A 560 -30.26 -13.28 12.29
C ALA A 560 -30.97 -13.65 10.97
N CYS A 561 -32.30 -13.65 10.98
CA CYS A 561 -33.12 -13.94 9.81
C CYS A 561 -32.95 -12.88 8.72
N ILE A 562 -32.89 -11.60 9.10
CA ILE A 562 -32.65 -10.48 8.17
C ILE A 562 -31.28 -10.63 7.47
N SER A 563 -30.23 -11.01 8.21
CA SER A 563 -28.89 -11.20 7.65
C SER A 563 -28.82 -12.32 6.60
N ILE A 564 -29.55 -13.43 6.82
CA ILE A 564 -29.59 -14.56 5.88
C ILE A 564 -30.47 -14.24 4.67
N VAL A 565 -31.59 -13.54 4.86
CA VAL A 565 -32.47 -13.09 3.77
C VAL A 565 -31.74 -12.12 2.84
N PHE A 566 -31.00 -11.13 3.38
CA PHE A 566 -30.18 -10.22 2.56
C PHE A 566 -29.02 -10.93 1.84
N ALA A 567 -28.45 -11.98 2.44
CA ALA A 567 -27.47 -12.82 1.76
C ALA A 567 -28.10 -13.60 0.60
N ALA A 568 -29.32 -14.12 0.77
CA ALA A 568 -30.06 -14.85 -0.25
C ALA A 568 -30.54 -13.94 -1.41
N GLU A 569 -30.95 -12.71 -1.11
CA GLU A 569 -31.40 -11.72 -2.09
C GLU A 569 -30.23 -11.27 -3.02
N ASN A 570 -29.02 -11.21 -2.48
CA ASN A 570 -27.80 -10.97 -3.28
C ASN A 570 -27.37 -12.18 -4.12
N LEU A 571 -27.82 -13.40 -3.77
CA LEU A 571 -27.54 -14.64 -4.48
C LEU A 571 -28.57 -14.94 -5.58
N LEU A 572 -29.84 -14.55 -5.40
CA LEU A 572 -30.97 -14.88 -6.27
C LEU A 572 -31.54 -13.60 -6.91
N ARG A 573 -31.04 -13.25 -8.11
CA ARG A 573 -31.48 -12.09 -8.91
C ARG A 573 -32.88 -12.23 -9.55
N THR A 574 -33.83 -12.92 -8.92
CA THR A 574 -35.20 -13.06 -9.43
C THR A 574 -36.22 -12.76 -8.34
N LYS A 575 -36.83 -11.56 -8.43
CA LYS A 575 -37.88 -11.06 -7.50
C LYS A 575 -39.05 -12.05 -7.31
N SER A 576 -39.33 -12.89 -8.32
CA SER A 576 -40.40 -13.90 -8.29
C SER A 576 -40.16 -15.05 -7.30
N LEU A 577 -38.89 -15.42 -7.05
CA LEU A 577 -38.57 -16.51 -6.14
C LEU A 577 -38.69 -16.08 -4.67
N LEU A 578 -38.30 -14.83 -4.36
CA LEU A 578 -38.44 -14.25 -3.03
C LEU A 578 -39.92 -14.13 -2.62
N PHE A 579 -40.78 -13.71 -3.55
CA PHE A 579 -42.23 -13.60 -3.31
C PHE A 579 -42.87 -14.97 -3.02
N ALA A 580 -42.44 -16.03 -3.73
CA ALA A 580 -42.87 -17.40 -3.46
C ALA A 580 -42.35 -17.95 -2.12
N ILE A 581 -41.16 -17.51 -1.67
CA ILE A 581 -40.58 -17.84 -0.36
C ILE A 581 -41.40 -17.20 0.77
N CYS A 582 -41.76 -15.92 0.64
CA CYS A 582 -42.60 -15.24 1.64
C CYS A 582 -44.02 -15.84 1.73
N MET A 583 -44.66 -16.12 0.59
CA MET A 583 -46.02 -16.69 0.52
C MET A 583 -46.12 -18.11 1.12
N LYS A 584 -45.08 -18.96 0.96
CA LYS A 584 -45.06 -20.30 1.58
C LYS A 584 -44.81 -20.27 3.08
N PHE A 585 -44.17 -19.22 3.61
CA PHE A 585 -43.93 -19.07 5.05
C PHE A 585 -45.16 -18.53 5.79
N THR A 586 -45.93 -17.62 5.19
CA THR A 586 -47.20 -17.13 5.78
C THR A 586 -48.28 -18.21 5.83
N HIS A 587 -48.34 -19.11 4.84
CA HIS A 587 -49.41 -20.12 4.79
C HIS A 587 -49.22 -21.32 5.73
N LYS A 588 -48.02 -21.51 6.30
CA LYS A 588 -47.68 -22.71 7.11
C LYS A 588 -47.61 -22.45 8.62
N TYR A 589 -47.73 -21.20 9.05
CA TYR A 589 -47.56 -20.79 10.45
C TYR A 589 -48.63 -19.81 10.95
N PHE A 590 -49.69 -19.55 10.18
CA PHE A 590 -50.82 -18.70 10.58
C PHE A 590 -52.20 -19.39 10.52
N PHE A 591 -52.25 -20.72 10.42
CA PHE A 591 -53.42 -21.54 10.74
C PHE A 591 -52.99 -22.83 11.42
#